data_AF-A0A3T0Y1B8-F1
#
_entry.id   AF-A0A3T0Y1B8-F1
#
_cell.length_a   1.000
_cell.length_b   1.000
_cell.length_c   1.000
_cell.angle_alpha   90.00
_cell.angle_beta   90.00
_cell.angle_gamma   90.00
#
_symmetry.space_group_name_H-M   'P 1'
#
loop_
_entity.id
_entity.type
_entity.pdbx_description
1 polymer ?
#
loop_
_entity_poly.entity_id
_entity_poly.type
_entity_poly.pdbx_seq_one_letter_code
_entity_poly.pdbx_strand_id
1 'polypeptide(L)'
;MPQPVRALGWAILPTSLLGVLLISLTGAAWALRSALAAAGVMVVIIGVCVFRDINEAATTWSRLYKEGRGISPEHFTFADVGAIKGMGFTYIVIGTFWIGIALFGQ
;
A
#
# COMPACT_ATOMS: atom_id res chain seq x y z
N MET A 1 -0.94 -8.74 16.32
CA MET A 1 0.01 -7.99 15.46
C MET A 1 -0.79 -7.03 14.58
N PRO A 2 -0.37 -5.77 14.35
CA PRO A 2 -1.14 -4.83 13.53
C PRO A 2 -1.24 -5.37 12.10
N GLN A 3 -2.47 -5.42 11.57
CA GLN A 3 -2.72 -5.90 10.21
C GLN A 3 -1.89 -5.07 9.21
N PRO A 4 -1.18 -5.69 8.26
CA PRO A 4 -0.35 -4.97 7.30
C PRO A 4 -1.15 -3.95 6.46
N VAL A 5 -2.42 -4.23 6.21
CA VAL A 5 -3.37 -3.29 5.59
C VAL A 5 -3.61 -2.05 6.47
N ARG A 6 -3.72 -2.22 7.79
CA ARG A 6 -3.76 -1.07 8.72
C ARG A 6 -2.45 -0.30 8.66
N ALA A 7 -1.30 -0.97 8.70
CA ALA A 7 0.01 -0.31 8.62
C ALA A 7 0.18 0.51 7.32
N LEU A 8 -0.33 0.01 6.20
CA LEU A 8 -0.40 0.75 4.94
C LEU A 8 -1.27 2.01 5.07
N GLY A 9 -2.44 1.88 5.68
CA GLY A 9 -3.32 3.02 5.99
C GLY A 9 -2.62 4.06 6.87
N TRP A 10 -1.86 3.62 7.88
CA TRP A 10 -1.05 4.48 8.74
C TRP A 10 0.14 5.14 8.05
N ALA A 11 0.58 4.65 6.89
CA ALA A 11 1.67 5.28 6.12
C ALA A 11 1.12 6.22 5.05
N ILE A 12 0.09 5.78 4.32
CA ILE A 12 -0.49 6.47 3.18
C ILE A 12 -1.28 7.71 3.58
N LEU A 13 -2.18 7.60 4.56
CA LEU A 13 -3.00 8.74 5.00
C LEU A 13 -2.14 9.90 5.52
N PRO A 14 -1.20 9.70 6.45
CA PRO A 14 -0.41 10.81 6.95
C PRO A 14 0.58 11.37 5.92
N THR A 15 1.13 10.56 5.01
CA THR A 15 1.99 11.11 3.92
C THR A 15 1.19 11.97 2.94
N SER A 16 -0.05 11.56 2.63
CA SER A 16 -0.97 12.35 1.80
C SER A 16 -1.40 13.65 2.49
N LEU A 17 -1.77 13.57 3.78
CA LEU A 17 -2.18 14.71 4.58
C LEU A 17 -1.03 15.70 4.83
N LEU A 18 0.19 15.20 5.04
CA LEU A 18 1.39 16.03 5.17
C LEU A 18 1.65 16.82 3.88
N GLY A 19 1.48 16.21 2.71
CA GLY A 19 1.61 16.90 1.43
C GLY A 19 0.59 18.02 1.24
N VAL A 20 -0.67 17.78 1.62
CA VAL A 20 -1.74 18.81 1.59
C VAL A 20 -1.44 19.94 2.57
N LEU A 21 -1.01 19.61 3.80
CA LEU A 21 -0.65 20.60 4.82
C LEU A 21 0.53 21.48 4.35
N LEU A 22 1.54 20.87 3.74
CA LEU A 22 2.70 21.60 3.20
C LEU A 22 2.31 22.56 2.08
N ILE A 23 1.41 22.18 1.16
CA ILE A 23 0.86 23.14 0.18
C ILE A 23 0.15 24.28 0.87
N SER A 24 -0.76 23.98 1.81
CA SER A 24 -1.58 25.00 2.46
C SER A 24 -0.72 26.03 3.22
N LEU A 25 0.45 25.62 3.72
CA LEU A 25 1.37 26.48 4.46
C LEU A 25 2.40 27.19 3.58
N THR A 26 2.81 26.61 2.45
CA THR A 26 3.96 27.11 1.66
C THR A 26 3.62 27.55 0.25
N GLY A 27 2.43 27.19 -0.28
CA GLY A 27 2.06 27.37 -1.68
C GLY A 27 2.90 26.54 -2.66
N ALA A 28 3.81 25.70 -2.16
CA ALA A 28 4.76 24.95 -2.96
C ALA A 28 4.11 23.68 -3.52
N ALA A 29 3.51 23.78 -4.70
CA ALA A 29 2.92 22.63 -5.40
C ALA A 29 3.94 21.48 -5.62
N TRP A 30 5.24 21.79 -5.70
CA TRP A 30 6.30 20.79 -5.82
C TRP A 30 6.38 19.87 -4.60
N ALA A 31 6.09 20.37 -3.38
CA ALA A 31 6.17 19.58 -2.16
C ALA A 31 5.11 18.47 -2.11
N LEU A 32 3.88 18.75 -2.55
CA LEU A 32 2.85 17.72 -2.70
C LEU A 32 3.23 16.71 -3.78
N ARG A 33 3.75 17.17 -4.93
CA ARG A 33 4.15 16.27 -6.02
C ARG A 33 5.26 15.32 -5.56
N SER A 34 6.26 15.81 -4.83
CA SER A 34 7.31 14.98 -4.26
C SER A 34 6.76 13.99 -3.23
N ALA A 35 5.87 14.42 -2.33
CA ALA A 35 5.24 13.54 -1.35
C ALA A 35 4.38 12.45 -2.02
N LEU A 36 3.62 12.83 -3.05
CA LEU A 36 2.75 11.93 -3.82
C LEU A 36 3.58 10.92 -4.63
N ALA A 37 4.68 11.35 -5.25
CA ALA A 37 5.61 10.48 -5.95
C ALA A 37 6.27 9.47 -4.99
N ALA A 38 6.74 9.95 -3.83
CA ALA A 38 7.36 9.08 -2.81
C ALA A 38 6.36 8.05 -2.27
N ALA A 39 5.13 8.48 -1.95
CA ALA A 39 4.06 7.59 -1.55
C ALA A 39 3.75 6.56 -2.66
N GLY A 40 3.63 7.01 -3.91
CA GLY A 40 3.39 6.14 -5.06
C GLY A 40 4.46 5.07 -5.24
N VAL A 41 5.75 5.43 -5.16
CA VAL A 41 6.87 4.48 -5.24
C VAL A 41 6.79 3.44 -4.12
N MET A 42 6.56 3.87 -2.88
CA MET A 42 6.44 2.95 -1.74
C MET A 42 5.27 1.98 -1.92
N VAL A 43 4.12 2.47 -2.38
CA VAL A 43 2.94 1.64 -2.65
C VAL A 43 3.20 0.65 -3.78
N VAL A 44 3.92 1.04 -4.84
CA VAL A 44 4.32 0.11 -5.91
C VAL A 44 5.25 -0.98 -5.37
N ILE A 45 6.28 -0.62 -4.58
CA ILE A 45 7.23 -1.59 -4.01
C ILE A 45 6.48 -2.62 -3.16
N ILE A 46 5.60 -2.16 -2.25
CA ILE A 46 4.81 -3.05 -1.40
C ILE A 46 3.87 -3.91 -2.25
N GLY A 47 3.21 -3.31 -3.25
CA GLY A 47 2.35 -4.01 -4.19
C GLY A 47 3.08 -5.13 -4.94
N VAL A 48 4.30 -4.88 -5.42
CA VAL A 48 5.14 -5.89 -6.08
C VAL A 48 5.52 -7.01 -5.12
N CYS A 49 5.96 -6.67 -3.90
CA CYS A 49 6.31 -7.67 -2.89
C CYS A 49 5.13 -8.59 -2.58
N VAL A 50 3.92 -8.05 -2.43
CA VAL A 50 2.71 -8.82 -2.16
C VAL A 50 2.24 -9.61 -3.39
N PHE A 51 2.18 -8.97 -4.56
CA PHE A 51 1.71 -9.61 -5.79
C PHE A 51 2.60 -10.80 -6.22
N ARG A 52 3.92 -10.62 -6.12
CA ARG A 52 4.90 -11.66 -6.44
C ARG A 52 5.19 -12.60 -5.28
N ASP A 53 4.60 -12.36 -4.11
CA ASP A 53 4.83 -13.13 -2.89
C ASP A 53 6.32 -13.22 -2.51
N ILE A 54 7.04 -12.11 -2.66
CA ILE A 54 8.46 -12.01 -2.29
C ILE A 54 8.58 -12.22 -0.79
N ASN A 55 9.48 -13.11 -0.36
CA ASN A 55 9.65 -13.49 1.04
C ASN A 55 8.34 -13.94 1.71
N GLU A 56 7.47 -14.64 0.96
CA GLU A 56 6.18 -15.13 1.46
C GLU A 56 5.26 -14.01 1.99
N ALA A 57 5.37 -12.78 1.45
CA ALA A 57 4.61 -11.64 1.90
C ALA A 57 3.09 -11.86 1.84
N ALA A 58 2.56 -12.38 0.72
CA ALA A 58 1.13 -12.65 0.58
C ALA A 58 0.68 -13.78 1.51
N THR A 59 1.51 -14.81 1.65
CA THR A 59 1.25 -15.95 2.53
C THR A 59 1.23 -15.50 4.00
N THR A 60 2.17 -14.66 4.42
CA THR A 60 2.25 -14.07 5.76
C THR A 60 1.06 -13.17 6.06
N TRP A 61 0.65 -12.33 5.11
CA TRP A 61 -0.50 -11.44 5.28
C TRP A 61 -1.81 -12.22 5.39
N SER A 62 -1.97 -13.30 4.62
CA SER A 62 -3.11 -14.21 4.72
C SER A 62 -3.17 -14.89 6.10
N ARG A 63 -2.03 -15.40 6.60
CA ARG A 63 -1.94 -16.00 7.95
C ARG A 63 -2.31 -15.00 9.05
N LEU A 64 -1.70 -13.82 9.04
CA LEU A 64 -1.97 -12.76 10.04
C LEU A 64 -3.43 -12.32 10.05
N TYR A 65 -4.07 -12.26 8.88
CA TYR A 65 -5.48 -11.89 8.77
C TYR A 65 -6.38 -12.95 9.44
N LYS A 66 -6.11 -14.24 9.20
CA LYS A 66 -6.88 -15.34 9.79
C LYS A 66 -6.66 -15.50 11.29
N GLU A 67 -5.41 -15.37 11.74
CA GLU A 67 -5.08 -15.32 13.17
C GLU A 67 -5.83 -14.18 13.86
N GLY A 68 -5.90 -13.01 13.23
CA GLY A 68 -6.70 -11.88 13.73
C GLY A 68 -8.21 -12.10 13.73
N ARG A 69 -8.71 -13.13 13.03
CA ARG A 69 -10.13 -13.51 12.95
C ARG A 69 -10.46 -14.78 13.74
N GLY A 70 -9.48 -15.39 14.43
CA GLY A 70 -9.65 -16.62 15.19
C GLY A 70 -9.89 -17.87 14.32
N ILE A 71 -9.54 -17.82 13.03
CA ILE A 71 -9.70 -18.95 12.10
C ILE A 71 -8.45 -19.81 12.19
N SER A 72 -8.60 -21.13 12.39
CA SER A 72 -7.45 -22.02 12.54
C SER A 72 -6.60 -22.07 11.26
N PRO A 73 -5.25 -22.20 11.38
CA PRO A 73 -4.33 -22.26 10.24
C PRO A 73 -4.59 -23.44 9.30
N GLU A 74 -5.28 -24.48 9.77
CA GLU A 74 -5.58 -25.69 8.99
C GLU A 74 -6.59 -25.43 7.86
N HIS A 75 -7.35 -24.33 7.94
CA HIS A 75 -8.25 -23.87 6.89
C HIS A 75 -7.54 -22.96 5.88
N PHE A 76 -6.21 -23.04 5.74
CA PHE A 76 -5.45 -22.27 4.75
C PHE A 76 -5.70 -22.80 3.34
N THR A 77 -6.73 -22.29 2.68
CA THR A 77 -6.95 -22.54 1.25
C THR A 77 -6.05 -21.64 0.43
N PHE A 78 -5.38 -22.21 -0.58
CA PHE A 78 -4.56 -21.48 -1.56
C PHE A 78 -5.34 -20.34 -2.26
N ALA A 79 -6.68 -20.40 -2.25
CA ALA A 79 -7.56 -19.36 -2.77
C ALA A 79 -7.38 -17.99 -2.07
N ASP A 80 -7.08 -17.98 -0.77
CA ASP A 80 -6.92 -16.73 -0.02
C ASP A 80 -5.65 -15.98 -0.39
N VAL A 81 -4.58 -16.71 -0.76
CA VAL A 81 -3.34 -16.11 -1.28
C VAL A 81 -3.60 -15.38 -2.60
N GLY A 82 -4.52 -15.88 -3.42
CA GLY A 82 -4.95 -15.21 -4.65
C GLY A 82 -5.58 -13.84 -4.40
N ALA A 83 -6.45 -13.72 -3.39
CA ALA A 83 -7.06 -12.44 -3.02
C ALA A 83 -6.03 -11.44 -2.47
N ILE A 84 -5.08 -11.90 -1.64
CA ILE A 84 -3.99 -11.05 -1.15
C ILE A 84 -3.09 -10.57 -2.32
N LYS A 85 -2.76 -11.46 -3.27
CA LYS A 85 -2.04 -11.08 -4.49
C LYS A 85 -2.80 -10.05 -5.30
N GLY A 86 -4.12 -10.22 -5.46
CA GLY A 86 -5.00 -9.24 -6.10
C GLY A 86 -4.93 -7.86 -5.44
N MET A 87 -4.91 -7.79 -4.10
CA MET A 87 -4.67 -6.52 -3.39
C MET A 87 -3.28 -5.94 -3.68
N GLY A 88 -2.24 -6.78 -3.73
CA GLY A 88 -0.90 -6.37 -4.14
C GLY A 88 -0.89 -5.72 -5.54
N PHE A 89 -1.61 -6.31 -6.50
CA PHE A 89 -1.77 -5.73 -7.84
C PHE A 89 -2.48 -4.36 -7.79
N THR A 90 -3.55 -4.24 -7.01
CA THR A 90 -4.26 -2.96 -6.83
C THR A 90 -3.34 -1.87 -6.28
N TYR A 91 -2.44 -2.21 -5.36
CA TYR A 91 -1.43 -1.26 -4.88
C TYR A 91 -0.49 -0.82 -5.99
N ILE A 92 -0.03 -1.73 -6.85
CA ILE A 92 0.79 -1.36 -8.02
C ILE A 92 0.05 -0.33 -8.87
N VAL A 93 -1.23 -0.58 -9.20
CA VAL A 93 -2.04 0.34 -10.01
C VAL A 93 -2.20 1.70 -9.35
N ILE A 94 -2.56 1.75 -8.06
CA ILE A 94 -2.72 3.01 -7.31
C ILE A 94 -1.40 3.77 -7.23
N GLY A 95 -0.30 3.09 -6.92
CA GLY A 95 1.01 3.72 -6.79
C GLY A 95 1.51 4.27 -8.13
N THR A 96 1.34 3.53 -9.22
CA THR A 96 1.67 4.03 -10.58
C THR A 96 0.79 5.22 -10.96
N PHE A 97 -0.50 5.19 -10.61
CA PHE A 97 -1.41 6.31 -10.85
C PHE A 97 -0.96 7.58 -10.09
N TRP A 98 -0.54 7.46 -8.83
CA TRP A 98 -0.05 8.59 -8.04
C TRP A 98 1.27 9.15 -8.55
N ILE A 99 2.18 8.29 -9.00
CA ILE A 99 3.40 8.72 -9.70
C ILE A 99 3.01 9.50 -10.97
N GLY A 100 2.03 9.01 -11.73
CA GLY A 100 1.49 9.69 -12.90
C GLY A 100 0.95 11.09 -12.59
N ILE A 101 0.12 11.22 -11.55
CA ILE A 101 -0.37 12.53 -11.09
C ILE A 101 0.78 13.44 -10.67
N ALA A 102 1.76 12.91 -9.93
CA ALA A 102 2.89 13.72 -9.45
C ALA A 102 3.75 14.27 -10.60
N LEU A 103 3.94 13.50 -11.67
CA LEU A 103 4.78 13.86 -12.81
C LEU A 103 4.04 14.70 -13.86
N PHE A 104 2.77 14.39 -14.12
CA PHE A 104 2.02 14.94 -15.25
C PHE A 104 0.82 15.80 -14.84
N GLY A 105 0.46 15.83 -13.55
CA GLY A 105 -0.57 16.73 -13.04
C GLY A 105 -0.12 18.18 -13.23
N GLN A 106 -0.96 18.98 -13.89
CA GLN A 106 -0.71 20.41 -14.09
C GLN A 106 -1.33 21.22 -12.96
#